data_AF-A0A2S7K5M4-F1
#
_entry.id   AF-A0A2S7K5M4-F1
#
_cell.length_a   1.000
_cell.length_b   1.000
_cell.length_c   1.000
_cell.angle_alpha   90.00
_cell.angle_beta   90.00
_cell.angle_gamma   90.00
#
_symmetry.space_group_name_H-M   'P 1'
#
loop_
_entity.id
_entity.type
_entity.pdbx_description
1 polymer ?
#
loop_
_entity_poly.entity_id
_entity_poly.type
_entity_poly.pdbx_seq_one_letter_code
_entity_poly.pdbx_strand_id
1 'polypeptide(L)' 'MSAVTTLAVTVAAAAGAVALCRYAEKRTRPLRAAIDEMRKSARAKGDGAVLDYEQDPESGVFKPKSAAR' A
#
# COMPACT_ATOMS: atom_id res chain seq x y z
N MET A 1 -17.21 10.19 -42.06
CA MET A 1 -16.82 9.27 -40.98
C MET A 1 -18.04 9.03 -40.12
N SER A 2 -18.48 7.78 -39.96
CA SER A 2 -19.83 7.44 -39.54
C SER A 2 -19.92 7.16 -38.04
N ALA A 3 -21.09 7.35 -37.43
CA ALA A 3 -21.36 7.07 -36.01
C ALA A 3 -20.98 5.64 -35.58
N VAL A 4 -21.05 4.70 -36.53
CA VAL A 4 -20.64 3.30 -36.34
C VAL A 4 -19.15 3.20 -36.02
N THR A 5 -18.30 4.00 -36.67
CA THR A 5 -16.86 4.01 -36.43
C THR A 5 -16.54 4.58 -35.05
N THR A 6 -17.27 5.62 -34.62
CA THR A 6 -17.15 6.19 -33.26
C THR A 6 -17.56 5.18 -32.19
N LEU A 7 -18.68 4.47 -32.38
CA LEU A 7 -19.15 3.44 -31.45
C LEU A 7 -18.17 2.25 -31.37
N ALA A 8 -17.62 1.81 -32.50
CA ALA A 8 -16.63 0.74 -32.51
C ALA A 8 -15.36 1.12 -31.75
N VAL A 9 -14.88 2.36 -31.92
CA VAL A 9 -13.69 2.86 -31.23
C VAL A 9 -13.92 2.98 -29.72
N THR A 10 -15.08 3.48 -29.28
CA THR A 10 -15.36 3.62 -27.84
C THR A 10 -15.51 2.27 -27.16
N VAL A 11 -16.16 1.29 -27.81
CA VAL A 11 -16.28 -0.08 -27.28
C VAL A 11 -14.92 -0.77 -27.23
N ALA A 12 -14.10 -0.64 -28.28
CA ALA A 12 -12.75 -1.22 -28.29
C ALA A 12 -11.85 -0.60 -27.21
N ALA A 13 -11.92 0.72 -27.01
CA ALA A 13 -11.19 1.41 -25.95
C ALA A 13 -11.63 0.95 -24.55
N ALA A 14 -12.95 0.81 -24.33
CA ALA A 14 -13.48 0.32 -23.06
C ALA A 14 -13.05 -1.13 -22.79
N ALA A 15 -13.12 -2.01 -23.79
CA ALA A 15 -12.68 -3.39 -23.67
C ALA A 15 -11.17 -3.49 -23.38
N GLY A 16 -10.35 -2.68 -24.06
CA GLY A 16 -8.91 -2.60 -23.80
C GLY A 16 -8.59 -2.10 -22.39
N ALA A 17 -9.28 -1.07 -21.92
CA ALA A 17 -9.12 -0.53 -20.56
C ALA A 17 -9.50 -1.58 -19.49
N VAL A 18 -10.61 -2.30 -19.70
CA VAL A 18 -11.03 -3.38 -18.78
C VAL A 18 -10.01 -4.52 -18.77
N ALA A 19 -9.49 -4.93 -19.93
CA ALA A 19 -8.47 -5.97 -20.02
C ALA A 19 -7.18 -5.58 -19.28
N LEU A 20 -6.74 -4.32 -19.42
CA LEU A 20 -5.58 -3.78 -18.71
C LEU A 20 -5.82 -3.71 -17.20
N CYS A 21 -7.00 -3.26 -16.76
CA CYS A 21 -7.36 -3.26 -15.35
C CYS A 21 -7.35 -4.67 -14.76
N ARG A 22 -7.98 -5.66 -15.42
CA ARG A 22 -7.98 -7.05 -14.95
C ARG A 22 -6.59 -7.68 -14.95
N TYR A 23 -5.74 -7.32 -15.93
CA TYR A 23 -4.35 -7.77 -15.97
C TYR A 23 -3.53 -7.15 -14.83
N ALA A 24 -3.69 -5.85 -14.59
CA ALA A 24 -3.06 -5.14 -13.46
C ALA A 24 -3.52 -5.72 -12.11
N GLU A 25 -4.82 -5.99 -11.94
CA GLU A 25 -5.35 -6.67 -10.75
C GLU A 25 -4.75 -8.07 -10.57
N LYS A 26 -4.67 -8.87 -11.63
CA LYS A 26 -4.04 -10.21 -11.57
C LYS A 26 -2.58 -10.13 -11.15
N ARG A 27 -1.83 -9.14 -11.65
CA ARG A 27 -0.39 -8.98 -11.36
C ARG A 27 -0.12 -8.32 -10.00
N THR A 28 -1.01 -7.46 -9.53
CA THR A 28 -0.87 -6.77 -8.24
C THR A 28 -1.40 -7.56 -7.06
N ARG A 29 -2.30 -8.54 -7.28
CA ARG A 29 -2.75 -9.48 -6.24
C ARG A 29 -1.62 -10.18 -5.47
N PRO A 30 -0.62 -10.81 -6.11
CA PRO A 30 0.49 -11.44 -5.37
C PRO A 30 1.34 -10.41 -4.62
N LEU A 31 1.50 -9.21 -5.17
CA LEU A 31 2.26 -8.12 -4.55
C LEU A 31 1.54 -7.56 -3.31
N ARG A 32 0.21 -7.36 -3.40
CA ARG A 32 -0.64 -6.99 -2.27
C ARG A 32 -0.68 -8.08 -1.22
N ALA A 33 -0.76 -9.35 -1.63
CA ALA A 33 -0.72 -10.49 -0.70
C ALA A 33 0.60 -10.53 0.08
N ALA A 34 1.74 -10.32 -0.58
CA ALA A 34 3.04 -10.26 0.06
C ALA A 34 3.15 -9.07 1.04
N ILE A 35 2.63 -7.89 0.67
CA ILE A 35 2.60 -6.72 1.55
C ILE A 35 1.70 -6.96 2.76
N ASP A 36 0.52 -7.54 2.57
CA ASP A 36 -0.41 -7.85 3.66
C ASP A 36 0.15 -8.95 4.57
N GLU A 37 0.86 -9.94 4.04
CA GLU A 37 1.56 -10.96 4.81
C GLU A 37 2.72 -10.36 5.63
N MET A 38 3.48 -9.44 5.03
CA MET A 38 4.51 -8.67 5.73
C MET A 38 3.90 -7.79 6.84
N ARG A 39 2.76 -7.14 6.58
CA ARG A 39 2.06 -6.32 7.57
C ARG A 39 1.45 -7.17 8.69
N LYS A 40 0.89 -8.34 8.36
CA LYS A 40 0.38 -9.30 9.34
C LYS A 40 1.50 -9.87 10.20
N SER A 41 2.63 -10.23 9.60
CA SER A 41 3.80 -10.71 10.36
C SER A 41 4.42 -9.60 11.22
N ALA A 42 4.44 -8.35 10.75
CA ALA A 42 4.84 -7.18 11.55
C ALA A 42 3.88 -6.90 12.73
N ARG A 43 2.56 -6.99 12.51
CA ARG A 43 1.56 -6.89 13.59
C ARG A 43 1.62 -8.07 14.56
N ALA A 44 1.83 -9.28 14.07
CA ALA A 44 1.89 -10.51 14.86
C ALA A 44 3.18 -10.62 15.68
N LYS A 45 4.27 -9.97 15.25
CA LYS A 45 5.50 -9.83 16.04
C LYS A 45 5.37 -8.89 17.25
N GLY A 46 4.17 -8.35 17.50
CA GLY A 46 3.94 -7.35 18.53
C GLY A 46 4.47 -6.02 18.05
N ASP A 47 3.59 -5.03 18.03
CA ASP A 47 3.86 -3.59 17.94
C ASP A 47 5.34 -3.25 17.72
N GLY A 48 5.76 -3.32 16.45
CA GLY A 48 7.16 -3.20 16.08
C GLY A 48 7.69 -1.84 16.50
N ALA A 49 8.35 -1.82 17.65
CA ALA A 49 9.12 -0.70 18.18
C ALA A 49 8.36 0.63 18.14
N VAL A 50 7.25 0.74 18.89
CA VAL A 50 6.88 2.06 19.42
C VAL A 50 7.99 2.43 20.39
N LEU A 51 9.01 3.10 19.85
CA LEU A 51 10.07 3.71 20.64
C LEU A 51 9.42 4.90 21.33
N ASP A 52 8.97 4.69 22.56
CA ASP A 52 8.53 5.79 23.41
C ASP A 52 9.72 6.71 23.61
N TYR A 53 9.68 7.90 23.03
CA TYR A 53 10.67 8.94 23.24
C TYR A 53 10.10 9.95 24.21
N GLU A 54 10.85 10.25 25.27
CA GLU A 54 10.50 11.29 26.23
C GLU A 54 11.41 12.49 26.03
N GLN A 55 10.84 13.69 26.05
CA GLN A 55 11.61 14.93 25.91
C GLN A 55 12.26 15.27 27.25
N ASP A 56 13.59 15.33 27.26
CA ASP A 56 14.35 15.73 28.45
C ASP A 56 14.12 17.23 28.71
N PRO A 57 13.54 17.62 29.86
CA PRO A 57 13.19 19.02 30.13
C PRO A 57 14.40 19.94 30.29
N GLU A 58 15.59 19.40 30.56
CA GLU A 58 16.82 20.19 30.72
C GLU A 58 17.52 20.45 29.38
N SER A 59 17.47 19.48 28.45
CA SER A 59 18.21 19.54 27.18
C SER A 59 17.31 19.75 25.95
N GLY A 60 15.99 19.55 26.07
CA GLY A 60 15.03 19.63 24.97
C GLY A 60 15.14 18.49 23.94
N VAL A 61 16.08 17.56 24.13
CA VAL A 61 16.35 16.44 23.23
C VAL A 61 15.46 15.25 23.59
N PHE A 62 14.90 14.61 22.56
CA PHE A 62 14.12 13.37 22.71
C PHE A 62 15.05 12.18 22.94
N LYS A 63 14.95 11.56 24.11
CA LYS A 63 15.70 10.34 24.47
C LYS A 63 14.75 9.14 24.48
N PRO A 64 15.19 7.95 24.04
CA PRO A 64 14.36 6.76 24.17
C PRO A 64 14.09 6.53 25.66
N LYS A 65 12.83 6.33 26.00
CA LYS A 65 12.38 5.94 27.34
C LYS A 65 12.96 4.56 27.60
N SER A 66 14.16 4.54 28.16
CA SER A 66 14.88 3.32 28.46
C SER A 66 13.98 2.43 29.30
N ALA A 67 13.63 1.26 28.76
CA ALA A 67 13.05 0.17 29.52
C ALA A 67 13.94 -0.05 30.74
N ALA A 68 13.43 0.32 31.91
CA ALA A 68 14.08 0.03 33.16
C ALA A 68 14.04 -1.50 33.34
N ARG A 69 15.17 -2.14 33.00
CA ARG A 69 15.60 -3.53 33.29
C ARG A 69 14.60 -4.66 33.02
#